data_AF-A0A954PWE6-F1
#
_entry.id   AF-A0A954PWE6-F1
#
_cell.length_a   1.000
_cell.length_b   1.000
_cell.length_c   1.000
_cell.angle_alpha   90.00
_cell.angle_beta   90.00
_cell.angle_gamma   90.00
#
_symmetry.space_group_name_H-M   'P 1'
#
loop_
_entity.id
_entity.type
_entity.pdbx_description
1 polymer ?
#
loop_
_entity_poly.entity_id
_entity_poly.type
_entity_poly.pdbx_seq_one_letter_code
_entity_poly.pdbx_strand_id
1 'polypeptide(L)'
;MRPVPYRRTTVIVAAVIIWVLVGIGYYLFGPLGALGFGAFFGIAVYAKARLILRGKKARRRERRISYAVIAVAVLLGLLVGADSYRKGMHQIQRRIRDANRLESELRSRAEFELVIISYQAPPLEDVERLSVRGYVARPDDLERLHDKVYNGRDWNVDWDVGVMAQ
;
A
#
# COMPACT_ATOMS: atom_id res chain seq x y z
N MET A 1 -30.36 33.60 17.34
CA MET A 1 -30.21 32.55 16.30
C MET A 1 -29.27 31.47 16.82
N ARG A 2 -29.81 30.31 17.23
CA ARG A 2 -29.01 29.16 17.69
C ARG A 2 -28.18 28.63 16.51
N PRO A 3 -26.89 28.27 16.69
CA PRO A 3 -26.11 27.64 15.62
C PRO A 3 -26.79 26.32 15.25
N VAL A 4 -27.18 26.19 13.98
CA VAL A 4 -27.98 25.05 13.50
C VAL A 4 -27.17 23.76 13.70
N PRO A 5 -27.61 22.84 14.58
CA PRO A 5 -26.85 21.62 14.92
C PRO A 5 -26.54 20.77 13.69
N TYR A 6 -27.44 20.78 12.69
CA TYR A 6 -27.30 20.08 11.41
C TYR A 6 -25.98 20.34 10.68
N ARG A 7 -25.42 21.56 10.75
CA ARG A 7 -24.20 21.92 10.01
C ARG A 7 -22.94 21.30 10.60
N ARG A 8 -22.87 21.10 11.92
CA ARG A 8 -21.73 20.43 12.57
C ARG A 8 -21.77 18.93 12.30
N THR A 9 -22.95 18.32 12.38
CA THR A 9 -23.13 16.91 12.05
C THR A 9 -22.74 16.62 10.60
N THR A 10 -23.06 17.48 9.63
CA THR A 10 -22.67 17.23 8.23
C THR A 10 -21.14 17.21 8.04
N VAL A 11 -20.41 18.07 8.76
CA VAL A 11 -18.95 18.14 8.67
C VAL A 11 -18.31 16.93 9.34
N ILE A 12 -18.83 16.51 10.49
CA ILE A 12 -18.36 15.31 11.20
C ILE A 12 -18.62 14.07 10.33
N VAL A 13 -19.83 13.93 9.77
CA VAL A 13 -20.18 12.82 8.87
C VAL A 13 -19.28 12.83 7.63
N ALA A 14 -19.02 13.99 7.02
CA ALA A 14 -18.10 14.07 5.90
C ALA A 14 -16.67 13.67 6.27
N ALA A 15 -16.19 14.06 7.45
CA ALA A 15 -14.87 13.68 7.95
C ALA A 15 -14.75 12.17 8.19
N VAL A 16 -15.78 11.55 8.78
CA VAL A 16 -15.85 10.09 8.99
C VAL A 16 -15.85 9.36 7.64
N ILE A 17 -16.64 9.83 6.67
CA ILE A 17 -16.67 9.22 5.32
C ILE A 17 -15.31 9.32 4.63
N ILE A 18 -14.63 10.47 4.71
CA ILE A 18 -13.27 10.61 4.17
C ILE A 18 -12.32 9.60 4.85
N TRP A 19 -12.40 9.47 6.17
CA TRP A 19 -11.58 8.51 6.91
C TRP A 19 -11.80 7.06 6.46
N VAL A 20 -13.06 6.67 6.28
CA VAL A 20 -13.41 5.34 5.75
C VAL A 20 -12.85 5.16 4.34
N LEU A 21 -12.96 6.17 3.47
CA LEU A 21 -12.44 6.11 2.10
C LEU A 21 -10.91 6.04 2.04
N VAL A 22 -10.21 6.74 2.95
CA VAL A 22 -8.75 6.64 3.11
C VAL A 22 -8.36 5.24 3.59
N GLY A 23 -9.11 4.67 4.54
CA GLY A 23 -8.91 3.30 5.02
C GLY A 23 -9.13 2.26 3.92
N ILE A 24 -10.18 2.41 3.10
CA ILE A 24 -10.43 1.56 1.94
C ILE A 24 -9.32 1.71 0.90
N GLY A 25 -8.86 2.94 0.63
CA GLY A 25 -7.74 3.19 -0.27
C GLY A 25 -6.46 2.53 0.21
N TYR A 26 -6.21 2.56 1.53
CA TYR A 26 -5.09 1.86 2.16
C TYR A 26 -5.20 0.34 2.00
N TYR A 27 -6.39 -0.21 2.25
CA TYR A 27 -6.62 -1.64 2.14
C TYR A 27 -6.47 -2.17 0.70
N LEU A 28 -7.01 -1.46 -0.28
CA LEU A 28 -7.05 -1.92 -1.67
C LEU A 28 -5.76 -1.65 -2.45
N PHE A 29 -5.11 -0.52 -2.22
CA PHE A 29 -3.97 -0.08 -3.03
C PHE A 29 -2.74 0.28 -2.18
N GLY A 30 -2.74 -0.11 -0.91
CA GLY A 30 -1.66 0.19 0.03
C GLY A 30 -1.53 1.70 0.32
N PRO A 31 -0.35 2.13 0.80
CA PRO A 31 -0.11 3.51 1.24
C PRO A 31 -0.30 4.58 0.13
N LEU A 32 -0.02 4.23 -1.13
CA LEU A 32 -0.24 5.11 -2.28
C LEU A 32 -1.74 5.32 -2.54
N GLY A 33 -2.54 4.28 -2.34
CA GLY A 33 -4.00 4.36 -2.35
C GLY A 33 -4.55 5.32 -1.30
N ALA A 34 -4.07 5.20 -0.07
CA ALA A 34 -4.47 6.08 1.03
C ALA A 34 -4.18 7.55 0.72
N LEU A 35 -3.02 7.85 0.13
CA LEU A 35 -2.64 9.20 -0.29
C LEU A 35 -3.51 9.71 -1.45
N GLY A 36 -3.71 8.89 -2.50
CA GLY A 36 -4.52 9.25 -3.65
C GLY A 36 -5.98 9.51 -3.29
N PHE A 37 -6.57 8.62 -2.49
CA PHE A 37 -7.94 8.75 -1.99
C PHE A 37 -8.06 9.94 -1.03
N GLY A 38 -7.12 10.10 -0.09
CA GLY A 38 -7.12 11.22 0.85
C GLY A 38 -7.03 12.59 0.14
N ALA A 39 -6.13 12.73 -0.83
CA ALA A 39 -6.01 13.96 -1.61
C ALA A 39 -7.26 14.24 -2.46
N PHE A 40 -7.75 13.23 -3.18
CA PHE A 40 -8.91 13.38 -4.07
C PHE A 40 -10.18 13.73 -3.31
N PHE A 41 -10.53 12.96 -2.27
CA PHE A 41 -11.74 13.21 -1.47
C PHE A 41 -11.60 14.46 -0.60
N GLY A 42 -10.39 14.78 -0.11
CA GLY A 42 -10.11 16.03 0.60
C GLY A 42 -10.37 17.27 -0.28
N ILE A 43 -9.87 17.27 -1.52
CA ILE A 43 -10.10 18.34 -2.49
C ILE A 43 -11.58 18.43 -2.88
N ALA A 44 -12.24 17.29 -3.10
CA ALA A 44 -13.66 17.25 -3.46
C ALA A 44 -14.54 17.85 -2.34
N VAL A 45 -14.28 17.52 -1.08
CA VAL A 45 -15.00 18.08 0.07
C VAL A 45 -14.67 19.57 0.26
N TYR A 46 -13.42 19.99 0.02
CA TYR A 46 -13.06 21.41 0.01
C TYR A 46 -13.81 22.21 -1.07
N ALA A 47 -13.84 21.70 -2.30
CA ALA A 47 -14.55 22.33 -3.41
C ALA A 47 -16.05 22.44 -3.13
N LYS A 48 -16.67 21.36 -2.63
CA LYS A 48 -18.10 21.33 -2.27
C LYS A 48 -18.41 22.26 -1.09
N ALA A 49 -17.56 22.31 -0.07
CA ALA A 49 -17.70 23.25 1.04
C ALA A 49 -17.59 24.71 0.57
N ARG A 50 -16.63 25.03 -0.31
CA ARG A 50 -16.47 26.37 -0.91
C ARG A 50 -17.71 26.79 -1.72
N LEU A 51 -18.30 25.88 -2.49
CA LEU A 51 -19.53 26.12 -3.25
C LEU A 51 -20.73 26.39 -2.33
N ILE A 52 -20.95 25.56 -1.31
CA ILE A 52 -22.05 25.72 -0.33
C ILE A 52 -21.90 27.04 0.45
N LEU A 53 -20.67 27.41 0.80
CA LEU A 53 -20.38 28.64 1.53
C LEU A 53 -20.48 29.89 0.65
N ARG A 54 -20.34 29.80 -0.68
CA ARG A 54 -20.57 30.91 -1.61
C ARG A 54 -22.05 31.30 -1.68
N GLY A 55 -22.96 30.33 -1.53
CA GLY A 55 -24.42 30.55 -1.64
C GLY A 55 -25.15 30.98 -0.36
N LYS A 56 -24.53 30.90 0.82
CA LYS A 56 -25.16 31.30 2.10
C LYS A 56 -24.29 32.33 2.83
N LYS A 57 -24.89 33.37 3.43
CA LYS A 57 -24.25 34.35 4.35
C LYS A 57 -23.67 33.66 5.61
N ALA A 58 -22.72 32.76 5.44
CA ALA A 58 -22.04 32.06 6.53
C ALA A 58 -21.04 33.03 7.17
N ARG A 59 -21.14 33.23 8.49
CA ARG A 59 -20.24 34.11 9.26
C ARG A 59 -18.78 33.69 9.03
N ARG A 60 -17.86 34.65 8.87
CA ARG A 60 -16.41 34.40 8.62
C ARG A 60 -15.79 33.34 9.54
N ARG A 61 -16.26 33.26 10.79
CA ARG A 61 -15.81 32.30 11.81
C ARG A 61 -16.17 30.84 11.47
N GLU A 62 -17.34 30.58 10.88
CA GLU A 62 -17.75 29.24 10.44
C GLU A 62 -16.92 28.77 9.25
N ARG A 63 -16.61 29.67 8.31
CA ARG A 63 -15.71 29.36 7.17
C ARG A 63 -14.33 28.93 7.66
N ARG A 64 -13.77 29.63 8.65
CA ARG A 64 -12.46 29.30 9.24
C ARG A 64 -12.45 27.93 9.92
N ILE A 65 -13.51 27.57 10.66
CA ILE A 65 -13.61 26.27 11.31
C ILE A 65 -13.73 25.14 10.28
N SER A 66 -14.54 25.33 9.24
CA SER A 66 -14.65 24.33 8.15
C SER A 66 -13.32 24.15 7.41
N TYR A 67 -12.59 25.22 7.12
CA TYR A 67 -11.25 25.12 6.53
C TYR A 67 -10.25 24.45 7.47
N ALA A 68 -10.29 24.75 8.78
CA ALA A 68 -9.41 24.13 9.77
C ALA A 68 -9.66 22.61 9.88
N VAL A 69 -10.93 22.17 9.90
CA VAL A 69 -11.25 20.72 9.95
C VAL A 69 -10.76 19.99 8.70
N ILE A 70 -10.90 20.60 7.52
CA ILE A 70 -10.39 20.03 6.26
C ILE A 70 -8.86 19.99 6.27
N ALA A 71 -8.20 21.07 6.71
CA ALA A 71 -6.74 21.13 6.79
C ALA A 71 -6.19 20.07 7.76
N VAL A 72 -6.83 19.88 8.92
CA VAL A 72 -6.47 18.83 9.88
C VAL A 72 -6.63 17.44 9.28
N ALA A 73 -7.73 17.18 8.56
CA ALA A 73 -7.94 15.90 7.89
C ALA A 73 -6.89 15.61 6.80
N VAL A 74 -6.53 16.63 6.00
CA VAL A 74 -5.47 16.52 4.97
C VAL A 74 -4.10 16.30 5.62
N LEU A 75 -3.78 17.02 6.70
CA LEU A 75 -2.51 16.86 7.42
C LEU A 75 -2.39 15.48 8.09
N LEU A 76 -3.47 14.97 8.67
CA LEU A 76 -3.52 13.60 9.19
C LEU A 76 -3.31 12.57 8.09
N GLY A 77 -3.95 12.73 6.92
CA GLY A 77 -3.73 11.86 5.77
C GLY A 77 -2.28 11.87 5.28
N LEU A 78 -1.65 13.05 5.25
CA LEU A 78 -0.23 13.20 4.90
C LEU A 78 0.69 12.55 5.94
N LEU A 79 0.40 12.68 7.23
CA LEU A 79 1.17 12.05 8.30
C LEU A 79 1.10 10.52 8.24
N VAL A 80 -0.10 9.96 8.04
CA VAL A 80 -0.27 8.50 7.87
C VAL A 80 0.46 7.99 6.62
N GLY A 81 0.38 8.74 5.51
CA GLY A 81 1.13 8.43 4.30
C GLY A 81 2.65 8.53 4.49
N ALA A 82 3.13 9.55 5.19
CA ALA A 82 4.55 9.75 5.47
C ALA A 82 5.12 8.71 6.43
N ASP A 83 4.38 8.32 7.49
CA ASP A 83 4.77 7.25 8.40
C ASP A 83 4.85 5.91 7.66
N SER A 84 3.88 5.62 6.79
CA SER A 84 3.90 4.43 5.93
C SER A 84 5.07 4.43 4.93
N TYR A 85 5.42 5.60 4.38
CA TYR A 85 6.58 5.75 3.48
C TYR A 85 7.90 5.53 4.23
N ARG A 86 8.00 6.03 5.47
CA ARG A 86 9.18 5.92 6.32
C ARG A 86 9.36 4.51 6.90
N LYS A 87 8.28 3.76 7.09
CA LYS A 87 8.26 2.40 7.66
C LYS A 87 8.62 1.27 6.70
N GLY A 88 9.06 1.53 5.46
CA GLY A 88 9.67 0.47 4.64
C GLY A 88 9.13 0.30 3.23
N MET A 89 8.31 1.23 2.71
CA MET A 89 7.83 1.13 1.32
C MET A 89 8.98 1.10 0.29
N HIS A 90 10.08 1.79 0.57
CA HIS A 90 11.31 1.68 -0.22
C HIS A 90 12.01 0.33 -0.09
N GLN A 91 11.91 -0.33 1.06
CA GLN A 91 12.47 -1.67 1.28
C GLN A 91 11.63 -2.71 0.54
N ILE A 92 10.30 -2.66 0.64
CA ILE A 92 9.37 -3.53 -0.10
C ILE A 92 9.60 -3.41 -1.62
N GLN A 93 9.70 -2.19 -2.16
CA GLN A 93 9.96 -1.99 -3.60
C GLN A 93 11.36 -2.43 -4.04
N ARG A 94 12.36 -2.39 -3.15
CA ARG A 94 13.69 -2.97 -3.42
C ARG A 94 13.61 -4.49 -3.44
N ARG A 95 12.97 -5.08 -2.42
CA ARG A 95 12.75 -6.53 -2.29
C ARG A 95 11.99 -7.10 -3.50
N ILE A 96 10.90 -6.47 -3.93
CA ILE A 96 10.17 -6.88 -5.15
C ILE A 96 11.08 -6.85 -6.38
N ARG A 97 11.90 -5.81 -6.54
CA ARG A 97 12.86 -5.73 -7.66
C ARG A 97 13.93 -6.80 -7.58
N ASP A 98 14.44 -7.10 -6.39
CA ASP A 98 15.47 -8.11 -6.17
C ASP A 98 14.92 -9.53 -6.45
N ALA A 99 13.66 -9.79 -6.08
CA ALA A 99 12.95 -11.03 -6.41
C ALA A 99 12.74 -11.17 -7.92
N ASN A 100 12.26 -10.12 -8.60
CA ASN A 100 12.06 -10.14 -10.05
C ASN A 100 13.39 -10.28 -10.81
N ARG A 101 14.47 -9.69 -10.30
CA ARG A 101 15.81 -9.84 -10.88
C ARG A 101 16.31 -11.28 -10.75
N LEU A 102 16.08 -11.92 -9.60
CA LEU A 102 16.43 -13.32 -9.39
C LEU A 102 15.59 -14.23 -10.29
N GLU A 103 14.29 -14.00 -10.40
CA GLU A 103 13.41 -14.76 -11.30
C GLU A 103 13.89 -14.66 -12.76
N SER A 104 14.23 -13.45 -13.22
CA SER A 104 14.77 -13.23 -14.57
C SER A 104 16.10 -13.94 -14.80
N GLU A 105 17.00 -13.93 -13.80
CA GLU A 105 18.27 -14.66 -13.86
C GLU A 105 18.05 -16.18 -13.97
N LEU A 106 17.10 -16.74 -13.22
CA LEU A 106 16.81 -18.17 -13.26
C LEU A 106 16.10 -18.58 -14.55
N ARG A 107 15.10 -17.82 -15.02
CA ARG A 107 14.41 -18.08 -16.29
C ARG A 107 15.34 -18.04 -17.50
N SER A 108 16.46 -17.34 -17.41
CA SER A 108 17.47 -17.34 -18.48
C SER A 108 18.22 -18.67 -18.63
N ARG A 109 18.04 -19.61 -17.68
CA ARG A 109 18.69 -20.92 -17.66
C ARG A 109 17.66 -22.03 -17.85
N ALA A 110 17.89 -22.91 -18.82
CA ALA A 110 16.99 -24.02 -19.13
C ALA A 110 16.77 -24.96 -17.93
N GLU A 111 17.78 -25.12 -17.07
CA GLU A 111 17.73 -25.95 -15.84
C GLU A 111 16.69 -25.46 -14.79
N PHE A 112 16.24 -24.21 -14.89
CA PHE A 112 15.27 -23.60 -13.96
C PHE A 112 14.01 -23.08 -14.65
N GLU A 113 13.75 -23.47 -15.90
CA GLU A 113 12.60 -22.97 -16.67
C GLU A 113 11.25 -23.21 -15.97
N LEU A 114 11.15 -24.32 -15.23
CA LEU A 114 9.95 -24.72 -14.50
C LEU A 114 9.90 -24.22 -13.05
N VAL A 115 10.83 -23.35 -12.65
CA VAL A 115 10.87 -22.76 -11.31
C VAL A 115 10.32 -21.34 -11.35
N ILE A 116 9.36 -21.06 -10.47
CA ILE A 116 8.72 -19.77 -10.30
C ILE A 116 9.18 -19.18 -8.98
N ILE A 117 9.70 -17.95 -9.04
CA ILE A 117 10.05 -17.17 -7.86
C ILE A 117 9.12 -15.97 -7.78
N SER A 118 8.54 -15.75 -6.60
CA SER A 118 7.68 -14.59 -6.36
C SER A 118 7.89 -14.02 -4.96
N TYR A 119 7.82 -12.70 -4.87
CA TYR A 119 7.78 -12.01 -3.59
C TYR A 119 6.37 -12.10 -2.99
N GLN A 120 6.28 -12.50 -1.71
CA GLN A 120 5.04 -12.55 -0.95
C GLN A 120 5.14 -11.69 0.31
N ALA A 121 4.15 -10.83 0.51
CA ALA A 121 3.93 -10.11 1.76
C ALA A 121 2.50 -10.39 2.21
N PRO A 122 2.27 -11.50 2.95
CA PRO A 122 0.94 -11.88 3.37
C PRO A 122 0.32 -10.77 4.22
N PRO A 123 -0.92 -10.36 3.95
CA PRO A 123 -1.61 -9.43 4.85
C PRO A 123 -1.70 -10.10 6.23
N LEU A 124 -1.24 -9.40 7.27
CA LEU A 124 -1.19 -9.82 8.69
C LEU A 124 0.09 -10.56 9.15
N GLU A 125 1.02 -10.88 8.26
CA GLU A 125 2.35 -11.37 8.67
C GLU A 125 3.39 -10.24 8.56
N ASP A 126 4.12 -9.98 9.64
CA ASP A 126 5.19 -8.97 9.68
C ASP A 126 6.46 -9.40 8.93
N VAL A 127 6.45 -10.59 8.32
CA VAL A 127 7.64 -11.19 7.70
C VAL A 127 7.42 -11.36 6.20
N GLU A 128 8.16 -10.57 5.43
CA GLU A 128 8.26 -10.69 3.97
C GLU A 128 8.89 -12.05 3.61
N ARG A 129 8.36 -12.72 2.59
CA ARG A 129 8.85 -14.03 2.14
C ARG A 129 9.13 -14.07 0.64
N LEU A 130 10.13 -14.86 0.26
CA LEU A 130 10.39 -15.24 -1.13
C LEU A 130 9.83 -16.64 -1.36
N SER A 131 8.80 -16.78 -2.19
CA SER A 131 8.23 -18.06 -2.56
C SER A 131 8.96 -18.61 -3.77
N VAL A 132 9.54 -19.81 -3.65
CA VAL A 132 10.23 -20.55 -4.71
C VAL A 132 9.47 -21.85 -4.93
N ARG A 133 8.82 -22.00 -6.09
CA ARG A 133 7.96 -23.16 -6.40
C ARG A 133 8.28 -23.77 -7.75
N GLY A 134 8.03 -25.07 -7.93
CA GLY A 134 8.07 -25.72 -9.23
C GLY A 134 8.92 -26.99 -9.25
N TYR A 135 9.59 -27.24 -10.37
CA TYR A 135 10.35 -28.48 -10.55
C TYR A 135 11.70 -28.24 -11.20
N VAL A 136 12.69 -29.06 -10.82
CA VAL A 136 13.99 -29.16 -11.50
C VAL A 136 14.18 -30.56 -12.07
N ALA A 137 14.98 -30.67 -13.14
CA ALA A 137 15.19 -31.92 -13.84
C ALA A 137 16.15 -32.88 -13.11
N ARG A 138 17.09 -32.35 -12.32
CA ARG A 138 18.13 -33.14 -11.63
C ARG A 138 18.28 -32.70 -10.17
N PRO A 139 18.70 -33.61 -9.28
CA PRO A 139 19.05 -33.26 -7.89
C PRO A 139 20.13 -32.17 -7.81
N ASP A 140 21.15 -32.23 -8.68
CA ASP A 140 22.24 -31.23 -8.72
C ASP A 140 21.73 -29.82 -9.04
N ASP A 141 20.64 -29.72 -9.82
CA ASP A 141 20.02 -28.43 -10.15
C ASP A 141 19.31 -27.85 -8.92
N LEU A 142 18.78 -28.70 -8.03
CA LEU A 142 18.17 -28.28 -6.76
C LEU A 142 19.20 -27.61 -5.84
N GLU A 143 20.40 -28.19 -5.72
CA GLU A 143 21.49 -27.61 -4.93
C GLU A 143 21.95 -26.26 -5.51
N ARG A 144 22.10 -26.19 -6.84
CA ARG A 144 22.46 -24.94 -7.53
C ARG A 144 21.38 -23.86 -7.38
N LEU A 145 20.11 -24.25 -7.40
CA LEU A 145 18.99 -23.35 -7.17
C LEU A 145 19.02 -22.81 -5.74
N HIS A 146 19.27 -23.69 -4.77
CA HIS A 146 19.41 -23.32 -3.37
C HIS A 146 20.54 -22.30 -3.17
N ASP A 147 21.72 -22.57 -3.73
CA ASP A 147 22.83 -21.64 -3.71
C ASP A 147 22.46 -20.29 -4.35
N LYS A 148 21.77 -20.29 -5.50
CA LYS A 148 21.36 -19.03 -6.16
C LYS A 148 20.37 -18.21 -5.34
N VAL A 149 19.46 -18.86 -4.63
CA VAL A 149 18.43 -18.20 -3.81
C VAL A 149 19.02 -17.64 -2.51
N TYR A 150 19.88 -18.41 -1.84
CA TYR A 150 20.42 -18.05 -0.52
C TYR A 150 21.76 -17.30 -0.54
N ASN A 151 22.52 -17.34 -1.64
CA ASN A 151 23.85 -16.71 -1.69
C ASN A 151 23.79 -15.19 -1.53
N GLY A 152 24.23 -14.72 -0.37
CA GLY A 152 24.39 -13.31 -0.03
C GLY A 152 23.08 -12.56 0.19
N ARG A 153 21.97 -13.25 0.44
CA ARG A 153 20.65 -12.63 0.61
C ARG A 153 19.92 -13.17 1.85
N ASP A 154 19.53 -12.26 2.74
CA ASP A 154 18.65 -12.56 3.87
C ASP A 154 17.20 -12.61 3.40
N TRP A 155 16.80 -13.72 2.79
CA TRP A 155 15.41 -14.03 2.46
C TRP A 155 14.83 -15.00 3.48
N ASN A 156 13.60 -14.74 3.93
CA ASN A 156 12.78 -15.79 4.49
C ASN A 156 12.11 -16.53 3.31
N VAL A 157 12.49 -17.78 3.06
CA VAL A 157 12.10 -18.49 1.83
C VAL A 157 11.01 -19.50 2.13
N ASP A 158 9.92 -19.44 1.37
CA ASP A 158 8.91 -20.50 1.28
C ASP A 158 9.32 -21.42 0.12
N TRP A 159 9.72 -22.66 0.43
CA TRP A 159 10.34 -23.58 -0.52
C TRP A 159 9.42 -24.75 -0.86
N ASP A 160 9.03 -24.84 -2.13
CA ASP A 160 8.17 -25.90 -2.67
C ASP A 160 8.68 -26.30 -4.07
N VAL A 161 9.90 -26.83 -4.13
CA VAL A 161 10.53 -27.29 -5.36
C VAL A 161 10.78 -28.79 -5.31
N GLY A 162 10.23 -29.51 -6.29
CA GLY A 162 10.45 -30.94 -6.47
C GLY A 162 11.51 -31.25 -7.52
N VAL A 163 12.05 -32.47 -7.48
CA VAL A 163 12.80 -33.04 -8.60
C VAL A 163 11.82 -33.85 -9.45
N MET A 164 11.81 -33.66 -10.77
CA MET A 164 11.00 -34.49 -11.66
C MET A 164 11.40 -35.96 -11.48
N ALA A 165 10.44 -36.79 -11.07
CA ALA A 165 10.64 -38.24 -11.05
C ALA A 165 10.90 -38.71 -12.48
N GLN A 166 12.08 -39.28 -12.72
CA GLN A 166 12.42 -39.94 -13.98
C GLN A 166 11.59 -41.19 -14.19
#